data_AF-A0A242U1E8-F1
#
_entry.id   AF-A0A242U1E8-F1
#
_cell.length_a   1.000
_cell.length_b   1.000
_cell.length_c   1.000
_cell.angle_alpha   90.00
_cell.angle_beta   90.00
_cell.angle_gamma   90.00
#
_symmetry.space_group_name_H-M   'P 1'
#
loop_
_entity.id
_entity.type
_entity.pdbx_description
1 polymer ?
#
loop_
_entity_poly.entity_id
_entity_poly.type
_entity_poly.pdbx_seq_one_letter_code
_entity_poly.pdbx_strand_id
1 'polypeptide(L)'
;MKAIRELNKLLKCYKTYSIESLVHSLKFYQKHILDTLDGKDILFPYHIVGMSIPYAQLAFLKIENNNTDIDALNSLNLALMYAEVGRELQLKDFKRKPLDKMNVHELKKYFSEFSALLFWAILLNNKNLAKKLARQVEFCLQQKFLSDFHLSYDYFSLWAYYKWINEEFTLESKIDGKFKDLIDNWSCDSVFLEPLLIDIANLHCEELIDNNLRKYPPKFINPPFTLLPLEIHVINKLRALDNLDEISLNHPLMNTHSAKIKKFEVIGDDLIETIQINFL
;
A
#
# COMPACT_ATOMS: atom_id res chain seq x y z
N MET A 1 23.14 1.45 1.36
CA MET A 1 23.61 0.83 0.09
C MET A 1 22.86 -0.45 -0.31
N LYS A 2 22.58 -1.41 0.58
CA LYS A 2 21.87 -2.66 0.22
C LYS A 2 20.44 -2.42 -0.29
N ALA A 3 19.64 -1.62 0.42
CA ALA A 3 18.28 -1.24 0.06
C ALA A 3 18.16 -0.64 -1.36
N ILE A 4 18.98 0.35 -1.67
CA ILE A 4 19.06 0.95 -3.02
C ILE A 4 19.44 -0.06 -4.10
N ARG A 5 20.30 -1.04 -3.77
CA ARG A 5 20.66 -2.10 -4.71
C ARG A 5 19.48 -3.04 -5.00
N GLU A 6 18.65 -3.35 -4.01
CA GLU A 6 17.43 -4.13 -4.19
C GLU A 6 16.37 -3.35 -4.97
N LEU A 7 16.18 -2.06 -4.68
CA LEU A 7 15.34 -1.17 -5.50
C LEU A 7 15.77 -1.20 -6.98
N ASN A 8 17.08 -1.08 -7.26
CA ASN A 8 17.58 -1.13 -8.64
C ASN A 8 17.34 -2.49 -9.33
N LYS A 9 17.41 -3.60 -8.60
CA LYS A 9 17.06 -4.92 -9.14
C LYS A 9 15.57 -5.01 -9.47
N LEU A 10 14.72 -4.55 -8.55
CA LEU A 10 13.27 -4.50 -8.76
C LEU A 10 12.92 -3.64 -9.98
N LEU A 11 13.51 -2.45 -10.10
CA LEU A 11 13.33 -1.59 -11.27
C LEU A 11 13.74 -2.27 -12.57
N LYS A 12 14.85 -3.01 -12.58
CA LYS A 12 15.24 -3.81 -13.74
C LYS A 12 14.18 -4.85 -14.07
N CYS A 13 13.65 -5.58 -13.07
CA CYS A 13 12.60 -6.56 -13.27
C CYS A 13 11.32 -5.95 -13.83
N TYR A 14 10.84 -4.83 -13.26
CA TYR A 14 9.63 -4.15 -13.72
C TYR A 14 9.73 -3.73 -15.19
N LYS A 15 10.92 -3.31 -15.64
CA LYS A 15 11.13 -2.93 -17.05
C LYS A 15 11.16 -4.10 -18.03
N THR A 16 11.25 -5.34 -17.55
CA THR A 16 11.53 -6.53 -18.40
C THR A 16 10.49 -7.65 -18.27
N TYR A 17 9.37 -7.44 -17.58
CA TYR A 17 8.33 -8.46 -17.49
C TYR A 17 7.80 -8.84 -18.88
N SER A 18 7.51 -10.13 -19.07
CA SER A 18 6.79 -10.61 -20.24
C SER A 18 5.30 -10.29 -20.09
N ILE A 19 4.76 -9.50 -21.01
CA ILE A 19 3.33 -9.17 -21.07
C ILE A 19 2.48 -10.45 -21.12
N GLU A 20 2.88 -11.44 -21.92
CA GLU A 20 2.16 -12.71 -22.04
C GLU A 20 2.06 -13.46 -20.71
N SER A 21 3.15 -13.48 -19.93
CA SER A 21 3.18 -14.10 -18.60
C SER A 21 2.27 -13.38 -17.59
N LEU A 22 2.28 -12.03 -17.62
CA LEU A 22 1.42 -11.23 -16.75
C LEU A 22 -0.06 -11.40 -17.10
N VAL A 23 -0.40 -11.40 -18.39
CA VAL A 23 -1.76 -11.67 -18.89
C VAL A 23 -2.20 -13.09 -18.55
N HIS A 24 -1.31 -14.07 -18.64
CA HIS A 24 -1.61 -15.44 -18.23
C HIS A 24 -1.92 -15.53 -16.73
N SER A 25 -1.13 -14.84 -15.89
CA SER A 25 -1.36 -14.77 -14.45
C SER A 25 -2.71 -14.11 -14.10
N LEU A 26 -3.05 -13.00 -14.78
CA LEU A 26 -4.37 -12.36 -14.62
C LEU A 26 -5.51 -13.33 -14.97
N LYS A 27 -5.42 -14.01 -16.12
CA LYS A 27 -6.44 -14.97 -16.54
C LYS A 27 -6.57 -16.13 -15.56
N PHE A 28 -5.47 -16.59 -14.97
CA PHE A 28 -5.48 -17.63 -13.96
C PHE A 28 -6.28 -17.18 -12.72
N TYR A 29 -5.94 -16.04 -12.13
CA TYR A 29 -6.64 -15.53 -10.95
C TYR A 29 -8.10 -15.19 -11.24
N GLN A 30 -8.37 -14.53 -12.37
CA GLN A 30 -9.72 -14.20 -12.82
C GLN A 30 -10.59 -15.46 -12.94
N LYS A 31 -10.06 -16.53 -13.54
CA LYS A 31 -10.79 -17.79 -13.66
C LYS A 31 -11.22 -18.34 -12.31
N HIS A 32 -10.32 -18.39 -11.33
CA HIS A 32 -10.66 -18.89 -9.98
C HIS A 32 -11.73 -18.05 -9.28
N ILE A 33 -11.69 -16.72 -9.46
CA ILE A 33 -12.72 -15.82 -8.91
C ILE A 33 -14.07 -16.10 -9.59
N LEU A 34 -14.10 -16.24 -10.92
CA LEU A 34 -15.32 -16.54 -11.66
C LEU A 34 -15.89 -17.93 -11.32
N ASP A 35 -15.04 -18.96 -11.24
CA ASP A 35 -15.46 -20.31 -10.84
C ASP A 35 -16.06 -20.30 -9.43
N THR A 36 -15.53 -19.47 -8.52
CA THR A 36 -16.10 -19.27 -7.19
C THR A 36 -17.47 -18.58 -7.24
N LEU A 37 -17.61 -17.50 -8.01
CA LEU A 37 -18.87 -16.78 -8.16
C LEU A 37 -19.98 -17.66 -8.76
N ASP A 38 -19.60 -18.59 -9.64
CA ASP A 38 -20.49 -19.60 -10.23
C ASP A 38 -20.81 -20.77 -9.26
N GLY A 39 -20.26 -20.77 -8.04
CA GLY A 39 -20.45 -21.85 -7.06
C GLY A 39 -19.69 -23.14 -7.38
N LYS A 40 -18.70 -23.10 -8.28
CA LYS A 40 -17.86 -24.23 -8.70
C LYS A 40 -16.57 -24.37 -7.88
N ASP A 41 -16.20 -23.34 -7.12
CA ASP A 41 -14.98 -23.30 -6.30
C ASP A 41 -15.20 -22.55 -4.97
N ILE A 42 -14.23 -22.62 -4.06
CA ILE A 42 -14.21 -21.90 -2.78
C ILE A 42 -13.52 -20.56 -2.96
N LEU A 43 -14.11 -19.49 -2.41
CA LEU A 43 -13.47 -18.19 -2.41
C LEU A 43 -12.23 -18.21 -1.54
N PHE A 44 -11.09 -17.96 -2.16
CA PHE A 44 -9.87 -17.63 -1.46
C PHE A 44 -9.49 -16.16 -1.70
N PRO A 45 -9.40 -15.33 -0.65
CA PRO A 45 -9.03 -13.91 -0.78
C PRO A 45 -7.69 -13.69 -1.50
N TYR A 46 -6.77 -14.67 -1.43
CA TYR A 46 -5.49 -14.59 -2.12
C TYR A 46 -5.63 -14.57 -3.65
N HIS A 47 -6.71 -15.07 -4.25
CA HIS A 47 -6.93 -14.95 -5.69
C HIS A 47 -7.22 -13.50 -6.09
N ILE A 48 -7.96 -12.77 -5.26
CA ILE A 48 -8.29 -11.36 -5.48
C ILE A 48 -7.06 -10.48 -5.26
N VAL A 49 -6.32 -10.71 -4.17
CA VAL A 49 -4.99 -10.09 -3.98
C VAL A 49 -4.05 -10.51 -5.13
N GLY A 50 -4.17 -11.75 -5.62
CA GLY A 50 -3.41 -12.27 -6.75
C GLY A 50 -3.60 -11.48 -8.03
N MET A 51 -4.78 -10.87 -8.25
CA MET A 51 -5.03 -9.96 -9.37
C MET A 51 -4.25 -8.64 -9.24
N SER A 52 -4.05 -8.13 -8.01
CA SER A 52 -3.38 -6.83 -7.83
C SER A 52 -1.93 -6.83 -8.31
N ILE A 53 -1.23 -7.94 -8.11
CA ILE A 53 0.19 -8.10 -8.43
C ILE A 53 0.48 -7.95 -9.94
N PRO A 54 -0.11 -8.75 -10.84
CA PRO A 54 0.14 -8.63 -12.27
C PRO A 54 -0.42 -7.34 -12.87
N TYR A 55 -1.51 -6.77 -12.33
CA TYR A 55 -1.94 -5.41 -12.72
C TYR A 55 -0.88 -4.36 -12.39
N ALA A 56 -0.32 -4.40 -11.18
CA ALA A 56 0.77 -3.50 -10.79
C ALA A 56 2.02 -3.72 -11.65
N GLN A 57 2.36 -4.97 -11.94
CA GLN A 57 3.50 -5.30 -12.80
C GLN A 57 3.31 -4.80 -14.24
N LEU A 58 2.10 -4.91 -14.81
CA LEU A 58 1.76 -4.34 -16.12
C LEU A 58 1.87 -2.81 -16.11
N ALA A 59 1.35 -2.17 -15.06
CA ALA A 59 1.46 -0.73 -14.89
C ALA A 59 2.92 -0.28 -14.81
N PHE A 60 3.71 -0.88 -13.93
CA PHE A 60 5.13 -0.54 -13.76
C PHE A 60 5.97 -0.85 -14.99
N LEU A 61 5.66 -1.91 -15.73
CA LEU A 61 6.33 -2.20 -17.01
C LEU A 61 6.18 -1.05 -17.99
N LYS A 62 4.98 -0.49 -18.11
CA LYS A 62 4.74 0.65 -19.01
C LYS A 62 5.32 1.96 -18.45
N ILE A 63 5.03 2.27 -17.20
CA ILE A 63 5.43 3.53 -16.53
C ILE A 63 6.96 3.66 -16.47
N GLU A 64 7.67 2.61 -16.04
CA GLU A 64 9.13 2.67 -15.90
C GLU A 64 9.86 2.70 -17.27
N ASN A 65 9.19 2.33 -18.35
CA ASN A 65 9.67 2.46 -19.73
C ASN A 65 9.20 3.77 -20.42
N ASN A 66 8.83 4.80 -19.65
CA ASN A 66 8.39 6.11 -20.16
C ASN A 66 7.11 6.06 -21.01
N ASN A 67 6.26 5.05 -20.80
CA ASN A 67 4.96 4.94 -21.45
C ASN A 67 3.84 5.04 -20.43
N THR A 68 3.66 6.23 -19.82
CA THR A 68 2.56 6.49 -18.87
C THR A 68 1.29 6.85 -19.64
N ASP A 69 0.73 5.86 -20.35
CA ASP A 69 -0.55 5.97 -21.03
C ASP A 69 -1.73 5.73 -20.07
N ILE A 70 -2.96 5.97 -20.55
CA ILE A 70 -4.19 5.77 -19.78
C ILE A 70 -4.30 4.31 -19.31
N ASP A 71 -3.90 3.35 -20.14
CA ASP A 71 -3.95 1.93 -19.80
C ASP A 71 -3.02 1.56 -18.64
N ALA A 72 -1.84 2.17 -18.57
CA ALA A 72 -0.89 1.96 -17.48
C ALA A 72 -1.46 2.50 -16.16
N LEU A 73 -2.08 3.68 -16.21
CA LEU A 73 -2.74 4.27 -15.04
C LEU A 73 -3.97 3.46 -14.61
N ASN A 74 -4.77 2.97 -15.57
CA ASN A 74 -5.90 2.08 -15.29
C ASN A 74 -5.42 0.79 -14.62
N SER A 75 -4.35 0.19 -15.12
CA SER A 75 -3.76 -1.01 -14.51
C SER A 75 -3.28 -0.73 -13.08
N LEU A 76 -2.70 0.44 -12.82
CA LEU A 76 -2.27 0.84 -11.48
C LEU A 76 -3.46 1.02 -10.53
N ASN A 77 -4.53 1.69 -10.98
CA ASN A 77 -5.74 1.88 -10.20
C ASN A 77 -6.42 0.54 -9.89
N LEU A 78 -6.54 -0.36 -10.88
CA LEU A 78 -7.04 -1.72 -10.67
C LEU A 78 -6.20 -2.49 -9.67
N ALA A 79 -4.87 -2.38 -9.73
CA ALA A 79 -4.01 -3.02 -8.75
C ALA A 79 -4.34 -2.60 -7.32
N LEU A 80 -4.51 -1.30 -7.07
CA LEU A 80 -4.85 -0.78 -5.75
C LEU A 80 -6.27 -1.19 -5.33
N MET A 81 -7.24 -1.20 -6.25
CA MET A 81 -8.61 -1.63 -5.97
C MET A 81 -8.71 -3.14 -5.66
N TYR A 82 -8.03 -4.01 -6.42
CA TYR A 82 -7.98 -5.44 -6.14
C TYR A 82 -7.26 -5.75 -4.82
N ALA A 83 -6.19 -5.00 -4.50
CA ALA A 83 -5.53 -5.10 -3.20
C ALA A 83 -6.49 -4.72 -2.07
N GLU A 84 -7.25 -3.64 -2.22
CA GLU A 84 -8.26 -3.19 -1.27
C GLU A 84 -9.30 -4.27 -0.96
N VAL A 85 -10.01 -4.75 -1.99
CA VAL A 85 -11.07 -5.75 -1.85
C VAL A 85 -10.54 -7.08 -1.33
N GLY A 86 -9.38 -7.53 -1.84
CA GLY A 86 -8.76 -8.77 -1.42
C GLY A 86 -8.34 -8.76 0.05
N ARG A 87 -7.79 -7.65 0.53
CA ARG A 87 -7.40 -7.50 1.94
C ARG A 87 -8.60 -7.37 2.87
N GLU A 88 -9.66 -6.70 2.44
CA GLU A 88 -10.91 -6.65 3.22
C GLU A 88 -11.49 -8.06 3.45
N LEU A 89 -11.54 -8.89 2.41
CA LEU A 89 -12.00 -10.28 2.52
C LEU A 89 -11.10 -11.12 3.41
N GLN A 90 -9.78 -10.98 3.29
CA GLN A 90 -8.83 -11.65 4.17
C GLN A 90 -9.04 -11.26 5.64
N LEU A 91 -9.33 -9.98 5.92
CA LEU A 91 -9.65 -9.52 7.26
C LEU A 91 -10.98 -10.08 7.77
N LYS A 92 -11.99 -10.19 6.90
CA LYS A 92 -13.29 -10.81 7.21
C LYS A 92 -13.12 -12.27 7.61
N ASP A 93 -12.27 -13.02 6.90
CA ASP A 93 -11.96 -14.42 7.24
C ASP A 93 -11.18 -14.56 8.55
N PHE A 94 -10.21 -13.67 8.79
CA PHE A 94 -9.52 -13.60 10.09
C PHE A 94 -10.52 -13.34 11.22
N LYS A 95 -11.43 -12.37 11.07
CA LYS A 95 -12.45 -12.04 12.09
C LYS A 95 -13.39 -13.22 12.40
N ARG A 96 -13.68 -14.09 11.43
CA ARG A 96 -14.49 -15.30 11.62
C ARG A 96 -13.74 -16.38 12.40
N LYS A 97 -12.44 -16.54 12.15
CA LYS A 97 -11.59 -17.59 12.76
C LYS A 97 -10.26 -16.99 13.25
N PRO A 98 -10.26 -16.17 14.33
CA PRO A 98 -9.07 -15.43 14.75
C PRO A 98 -8.00 -16.29 15.42
N LEU A 99 -8.35 -17.53 15.81
CA LEU A 99 -7.43 -18.51 16.40
C LEU A 99 -6.78 -19.43 15.34
N ASP A 100 -7.21 -19.33 14.08
CA ASP A 100 -6.61 -20.09 12.99
C ASP A 100 -5.18 -19.58 12.74
N LYS A 101 -4.19 -20.47 12.86
CA LYS A 101 -2.78 -20.11 12.76
C LYS A 101 -2.42 -19.58 11.36
N MET A 102 -3.07 -20.08 10.31
CA MET A 102 -2.84 -19.61 8.95
C MET A 102 -3.37 -18.18 8.80
N ASN A 103 -4.59 -17.91 9.27
CA ASN A 103 -5.15 -16.56 9.25
C ASN A 103 -4.31 -15.55 10.05
N VAL A 104 -3.80 -15.95 11.23
CA VAL A 104 -2.88 -15.11 12.02
C VAL A 104 -1.59 -14.85 11.27
N HIS A 105 -0.99 -15.87 10.66
CA HIS A 105 0.25 -15.74 9.89
C HIS A 105 0.07 -14.81 8.68
N GLU A 106 -1.00 -15.01 7.92
CA GLU A 106 -1.36 -14.20 6.77
C GLU A 106 -1.59 -12.73 7.16
N LEU A 107 -2.37 -12.48 8.23
CA LEU A 107 -2.60 -11.12 8.70
C LEU A 107 -1.29 -10.46 9.19
N LYS A 108 -0.44 -11.17 9.94
CA LYS A 108 0.88 -10.68 10.34
C LYS A 108 1.74 -10.25 9.16
N LYS A 109 1.64 -10.96 8.03
CA LYS A 109 2.45 -10.73 6.85
C LYS A 109 2.03 -9.48 6.08
N TYR A 110 0.74 -9.17 6.07
CA TYR A 110 0.18 -8.20 5.13
C TYR A 110 -0.62 -7.05 5.75
N PHE A 111 -0.76 -6.97 7.08
CA PHE A 111 -1.58 -5.93 7.70
C PHE A 111 -1.14 -4.50 7.36
N SER A 112 0.15 -4.24 7.15
CA SER A 112 0.62 -2.90 6.76
C SER A 112 0.16 -2.47 5.37
N GLU A 113 -0.37 -3.39 4.54
CA GLU A 113 -1.01 -3.01 3.28
C GLU A 113 -2.31 -2.22 3.53
N PHE A 114 -3.01 -2.42 4.66
CA PHE A 114 -4.15 -1.56 5.03
C PHE A 114 -3.71 -0.10 5.25
N SER A 115 -2.54 0.09 5.87
CA SER A 115 -1.93 1.41 6.10
C SER A 115 -1.54 2.07 4.77
N ALA A 116 -0.96 1.31 3.83
CA ALA A 116 -0.64 1.81 2.50
C ALA A 116 -1.90 2.17 1.69
N LEU A 117 -2.93 1.33 1.74
CA LEU A 117 -4.23 1.59 1.11
C LEU A 117 -4.93 2.80 1.73
N LEU A 118 -4.77 3.04 3.03
CA LEU A 118 -5.29 4.24 3.69
C LEU A 118 -4.65 5.51 3.11
N PHE A 119 -3.33 5.51 2.88
CA PHE A 119 -2.67 6.62 2.18
C PHE A 119 -3.23 6.80 0.76
N TRP A 120 -3.44 5.72 0.02
CA TRP A 120 -4.08 5.79 -1.30
C TRP A 120 -5.48 6.41 -1.23
N ALA A 121 -6.31 6.02 -0.27
CA ALA A 121 -7.65 6.57 -0.09
C ALA A 121 -7.64 8.06 0.27
N ILE A 122 -6.67 8.50 1.07
CA ILE A 122 -6.42 9.93 1.34
C ILE A 122 -6.07 10.64 0.04
N LEU A 123 -5.14 10.11 -0.76
CA LEU A 123 -4.73 10.70 -2.05
C LEU A 123 -5.90 10.78 -3.04
N LEU A 124 -6.76 9.75 -3.10
CA LEU A 124 -8.01 9.71 -3.86
C LEU A 124 -9.06 10.75 -3.42
N ASN A 125 -8.88 11.41 -2.27
CA ASN A 125 -9.92 12.23 -1.63
C ASN A 125 -11.21 11.44 -1.31
N ASN A 126 -11.14 10.11 -1.15
CA ASN A 126 -12.31 9.29 -0.87
C ASN A 126 -12.49 9.10 0.64
N LYS A 127 -13.25 10.00 1.28
CA LYS A 127 -13.47 9.99 2.74
C LYS A 127 -14.11 8.69 3.25
N ASN A 128 -15.04 8.10 2.48
CA ASN A 128 -15.74 6.87 2.88
C ASN A 128 -14.78 5.68 2.88
N LEU A 129 -13.98 5.55 1.83
CA LEU A 129 -12.95 4.52 1.73
C LEU A 129 -11.87 4.70 2.81
N ALA A 130 -11.40 5.93 3.01
CA ALA A 130 -10.41 6.23 4.05
C ALA A 130 -10.94 5.88 5.45
N LYS A 131 -12.20 6.20 5.76
CA LYS A 131 -12.84 5.82 7.02
C LYS A 131 -12.94 4.30 7.19
N LYS A 132 -13.26 3.57 6.12
CA LYS A 132 -13.27 2.10 6.12
C LYS A 132 -11.88 1.55 6.46
N LEU A 133 -10.85 2.02 5.75
CA LEU A 133 -9.48 1.55 5.90
C LEU A 133 -8.88 1.94 7.26
N ALA A 134 -9.12 3.15 7.76
CA ALA A 134 -8.68 3.58 9.09
C ALA A 134 -9.20 2.64 10.18
N ARG A 135 -10.49 2.26 10.14
CA ARG A 135 -11.07 1.27 11.07
C ARG A 135 -10.43 -0.12 10.94
N GLN A 136 -10.01 -0.51 9.75
CA GLN A 136 -9.31 -1.78 9.54
C GLN A 136 -7.90 -1.73 10.14
N VAL A 137 -7.16 -0.64 9.95
CA VAL A 137 -5.85 -0.41 10.58
C VAL A 137 -5.97 -0.40 12.11
N GLU A 138 -6.94 0.34 12.67
CA GLU A 138 -7.24 0.35 14.11
C GLU A 138 -7.52 -1.05 14.65
N PHE A 139 -8.36 -1.82 13.96
CA PHE A 139 -8.66 -3.20 14.34
C PHE A 139 -7.39 -4.06 14.35
N CYS A 140 -6.54 -3.94 13.34
CA CYS A 140 -5.26 -4.67 13.28
C CYS A 140 -4.35 -4.30 14.46
N LEU A 141 -4.20 -3.01 14.76
CA LEU A 141 -3.34 -2.54 15.85
C LEU A 141 -3.80 -2.97 17.25
N GLN A 142 -5.07 -3.32 17.42
CA GLN A 142 -5.60 -3.90 18.67
C GLN A 142 -5.21 -5.38 18.86
N GLN A 143 -4.67 -6.05 17.83
CA GLN A 143 -4.35 -7.46 17.91
C GLN A 143 -3.07 -7.72 18.71
N LYS A 144 -3.19 -8.48 19.80
CA LYS A 144 -2.07 -8.77 20.72
C LYS A 144 -0.84 -9.38 20.04
N PHE A 145 -1.02 -10.19 18.99
CA PHE A 145 0.10 -10.84 18.31
C PHE A 145 0.96 -9.88 17.47
N LEU A 146 0.55 -8.62 17.31
CA LEU A 146 1.33 -7.56 16.68
C LEU A 146 2.11 -6.73 17.70
N SER A 147 1.99 -6.99 19.02
CA SER A 147 2.63 -6.18 20.07
C SER A 147 4.13 -6.01 19.90
N ASP A 148 4.78 -7.01 19.30
CA ASP A 148 6.21 -7.03 19.14
C ASP A 148 6.67 -6.34 17.86
N PHE A 149 5.78 -5.96 16.93
CA PHE A 149 6.13 -5.39 15.62
C PHE A 149 6.54 -3.91 15.73
N HIS A 150 7.35 -3.44 14.78
CA HIS A 150 7.60 -2.01 14.60
C HIS A 150 6.44 -1.38 13.83
N LEU A 151 5.50 -0.77 14.57
CA LEU A 151 4.20 -0.31 14.09
C LEU A 151 4.13 1.18 13.76
N SER A 152 5.24 1.93 13.81
CA SER A 152 5.23 3.39 13.63
C SER A 152 4.72 3.82 12.26
N TYR A 153 4.94 3.02 11.20
CA TYR A 153 4.34 3.25 9.89
C TYR A 153 2.80 3.18 9.94
N ASP A 154 2.27 2.18 10.63
CA ASP A 154 0.84 1.92 10.72
C ASP A 154 0.14 2.96 11.60
N TYR A 155 0.74 3.32 12.75
CA TYR A 155 0.27 4.44 13.56
C TYR A 155 0.38 5.78 12.83
N PHE A 156 1.44 6.00 12.05
CA PHE A 156 1.58 7.20 11.21
C PHE A 156 0.48 7.29 10.16
N SER A 157 0.05 6.17 9.56
CA SER A 157 -1.07 6.16 8.61
C SER A 157 -2.39 6.63 9.24
N LEU A 158 -2.63 6.24 10.50
CA LEU A 158 -3.78 6.73 11.26
C LEU A 158 -3.63 8.21 11.60
N TRP A 159 -2.46 8.64 12.11
CA TRP A 159 -2.22 10.06 12.38
C TRP A 159 -2.47 10.93 11.14
N ALA A 160 -2.00 10.49 9.97
CA ALA A 160 -2.23 11.18 8.70
C ALA A 160 -3.72 11.25 8.34
N TYR A 161 -4.48 10.17 8.56
CA TYR A 161 -5.93 10.16 8.37
C TYR A 161 -6.65 11.13 9.31
N TYR A 162 -6.38 11.06 10.62
CA TYR A 162 -7.00 11.91 11.63
C TYR A 162 -6.66 13.40 11.39
N LYS A 163 -5.41 13.70 11.04
CA LYS A 163 -5.00 15.04 10.61
C LYS A 163 -5.76 15.49 9.36
N TRP A 164 -5.93 14.62 8.37
CA TRP A 164 -6.64 14.94 7.13
C TRP A 164 -8.11 15.31 7.36
N ILE A 165 -8.78 14.60 8.27
CA ILE A 165 -10.19 14.87 8.60
C ILE A 165 -10.36 15.94 9.70
N ASN A 166 -9.25 16.50 10.19
CA ASN A 166 -9.21 17.49 11.28
C ASN A 166 -9.83 16.98 12.58
N GLU A 167 -9.47 15.76 12.97
CA GLU A 167 -9.84 15.13 14.25
C GLU A 167 -8.59 14.80 15.08
N GLU A 168 -8.75 14.70 16.40
CA GLU A 168 -7.65 14.40 17.32
C GLU A 168 -7.23 12.92 17.21
N PHE A 169 -5.91 12.68 17.12
CA PHE A 169 -5.36 11.32 17.18
C PHE A 169 -4.77 11.00 18.55
N THR A 170 -5.45 10.15 19.31
CA THR A 170 -5.12 9.88 20.72
C THR A 170 -3.94 8.92 20.92
N LEU A 171 -3.43 8.29 19.86
CA LEU A 171 -2.36 7.27 19.92
C LEU A 171 -1.03 7.78 19.36
N GLU A 172 -0.84 9.11 19.25
CA GLU A 172 0.41 9.68 18.73
C GLU A 172 1.65 9.24 19.54
N SER A 173 1.49 9.02 20.84
CA SER A 173 2.56 8.50 21.73
C SER A 173 3.06 7.09 21.35
N LYS A 174 2.38 6.38 20.45
CA LYS A 174 2.80 5.08 19.90
C LYS A 174 3.66 5.22 18.63
N ILE A 175 3.77 6.43 18.09
CA ILE A 175 4.64 6.71 16.94
C ILE A 175 6.04 7.02 17.48
N ASP A 176 7.04 6.31 16.97
CA ASP A 176 8.45 6.51 17.29
C ASP A 176 9.30 6.80 16.04
N GLY A 177 10.58 7.11 16.29
CA GLY A 177 11.59 7.29 15.25
C GLY A 177 11.24 8.37 14.23
N LYS A 178 11.53 8.08 12.95
CA LYS A 178 11.50 9.07 11.86
C LYS A 178 10.13 9.69 11.62
N PHE A 179 9.06 8.92 11.83
CA PHE A 179 7.69 9.45 11.73
C PHE A 179 7.37 10.39 12.89
N LYS A 180 7.86 10.09 14.10
CA LYS A 180 7.67 10.99 15.26
C LYS A 180 8.46 12.28 15.09
N ASP A 181 9.72 12.18 14.67
CA ASP A 181 10.56 13.34 14.36
C ASP A 181 9.88 14.27 13.33
N LEU A 182 9.26 13.71 12.29
CA LEU A 182 8.51 14.48 11.30
C LEU A 182 7.28 15.19 11.90
N ILE A 183 6.51 14.50 12.75
CA ILE A 183 5.33 15.08 13.40
C ILE A 183 5.72 16.22 14.34
N ASP A 184 6.76 16.02 15.15
CA ASP A 184 7.23 17.02 16.12
C ASP A 184 7.75 18.29 15.45
N ASN A 185 8.27 18.16 14.24
CA ASN A 185 8.81 19.27 13.46
C ASN A 185 7.89 19.68 12.30
N TRP A 186 6.60 19.32 12.33
CA TRP A 186 5.68 19.48 11.21
C TRP A 186 5.65 20.90 10.62
N SER A 187 5.72 21.92 11.46
CA SER A 187 5.66 23.33 11.05
C SER A 187 6.99 23.91 10.56
N CYS A 188 8.08 23.14 10.57
CA CYS A 188 9.36 23.56 9.99
C CYS A 188 9.28 23.66 8.47
N ASP A 189 10.21 24.43 7.89
CA ASP A 189 10.34 24.58 6.44
C ASP A 189 10.78 23.28 5.74
N SER A 190 10.58 23.22 4.43
CA SER A 190 10.92 22.04 3.63
C SER A 190 12.40 21.67 3.66
N VAL A 191 13.31 22.64 3.79
CA VAL A 191 14.76 22.41 3.81
C VAL A 191 15.15 21.65 5.08
N PHE A 192 14.54 22.02 6.21
CA PHE A 192 14.73 21.31 7.47
C PHE A 192 14.15 19.90 7.45
N LEU A 193 13.00 19.70 6.80
CA LEU A 193 12.29 18.43 6.78
C LEU A 193 12.79 17.45 5.72
N GLU A 194 13.47 17.91 4.66
CA GLU A 194 13.99 17.06 3.59
C GLU A 194 14.82 15.88 4.12
N PRO A 195 15.79 16.05 5.05
CA PRO A 195 16.54 14.93 5.61
C PRO A 195 15.66 13.86 6.30
N LEU A 196 14.57 14.27 6.97
CA LEU A 196 13.65 13.32 7.62
C LEU A 196 12.88 12.50 6.59
N LEU A 197 12.47 13.12 5.47
CA LEU A 197 11.83 12.40 4.38
C LEU A 197 12.79 11.49 3.63
N ILE A 198 14.09 11.84 3.56
CA ILE A 198 15.12 10.94 3.01
C ILE A 198 15.18 9.67 3.87
N ASP A 199 15.15 9.81 5.19
CA ASP A 199 15.14 8.68 6.11
C ASP A 199 13.87 7.82 5.97
N ILE A 200 12.70 8.42 5.77
CA ILE A 200 11.45 7.69 5.48
C ILE A 200 11.55 6.93 4.15
N ALA A 201 12.13 7.55 3.10
CA ALA A 201 12.33 6.89 1.81
C ALA A 201 13.37 5.76 1.87
N ASN A 202 14.38 5.90 2.73
CA ASN A 202 15.34 4.82 3.03
C ASN A 202 14.63 3.65 3.72
N LEU A 203 13.80 3.93 4.74
CA LEU A 203 13.00 2.93 5.44
C LEU A 203 12.09 2.17 4.47
N HIS A 204 11.44 2.89 3.54
CA HIS A 204 10.65 2.27 2.49
C HIS A 204 11.49 1.26 1.68
N CYS A 205 12.68 1.65 1.22
CA CYS A 205 13.57 0.75 0.47
C CYS A 205 14.03 -0.45 1.32
N GLU A 206 14.23 -0.29 2.62
CA GLU A 206 14.60 -1.39 3.52
C GLU A 206 13.47 -2.41 3.67
N GLU A 207 12.22 -1.93 3.65
CA GLU A 207 11.01 -2.73 3.68
C GLU A 207 10.68 -3.43 2.35
N LEU A 208 11.57 -3.35 1.35
CA LEU A 208 11.54 -4.16 0.12
C LEU A 208 12.31 -5.50 0.26
N ILE A 209 13.10 -5.66 1.32
CA ILE A 209 14.03 -6.79 1.46
C ILE A 209 13.43 -7.87 2.36
N ASP A 210 13.13 -9.03 1.77
CA ASP A 210 13.02 -10.28 2.50
C ASP A 210 14.33 -11.06 2.40
N ASN A 211 14.92 -11.38 3.54
CA ASN A 211 16.13 -12.18 3.61
C ASN A 211 16.00 -13.36 4.59
N ASN A 212 14.78 -13.65 5.06
CA ASN A 212 14.48 -14.66 6.10
C ASN A 212 15.25 -14.48 7.43
N LEU A 213 16.03 -13.40 7.61
CA LEU A 213 16.72 -13.06 8.86
C LEU A 213 15.97 -12.00 9.66
N ARG A 214 14.98 -11.34 9.05
CA ARG A 214 14.18 -10.32 9.74
C ARG A 214 13.25 -10.99 10.74
N LYS A 215 13.17 -10.41 11.93
CA LYS A 215 12.20 -10.79 12.95
C LYS A 215 10.75 -10.51 12.52
N TYR A 216 10.56 -9.56 11.60
CA TYR A 216 9.26 -9.11 11.11
C TYR A 216 9.23 -9.14 9.57
N PRO A 217 8.07 -9.46 8.96
CA PRO A 217 7.91 -9.45 7.52
C PRO A 217 8.10 -8.04 6.94
N PRO A 218 8.66 -7.93 5.72
CA PRO A 218 8.77 -6.67 5.01
C PRO A 218 7.40 -6.10 4.63
N LYS A 219 7.22 -4.78 4.79
CA LYS A 219 5.94 -4.10 4.54
C LYS A 219 5.62 -3.85 3.07
N PHE A 220 6.63 -3.62 2.24
CA PHE A 220 6.45 -3.12 0.86
C PHE A 220 6.96 -4.09 -0.20
N ILE A 221 7.12 -5.37 0.14
CA ILE A 221 7.65 -6.37 -0.79
C ILE A 221 6.70 -6.67 -1.97
N ASN A 222 5.40 -6.44 -1.78
CA ASN A 222 4.39 -6.73 -2.80
C ASN A 222 4.04 -5.49 -3.62
N PRO A 223 3.96 -5.61 -4.96
CA PRO A 223 3.27 -4.62 -5.78
C PRO A 223 1.80 -4.47 -5.34
N PRO A 224 1.20 -3.27 -5.43
CA PRO A 224 1.77 -2.04 -6.02
C PRO A 224 2.63 -1.21 -5.05
N PHE A 225 2.82 -1.63 -3.80
CA PHE A 225 3.44 -0.77 -2.78
C PHE A 225 4.97 -0.65 -2.91
N THR A 226 5.61 -1.51 -3.71
CA THR A 226 7.07 -1.54 -3.89
C THR A 226 7.69 -0.26 -4.48
N LEU A 227 7.01 0.37 -5.43
CA LEU A 227 7.47 1.58 -6.14
C LEU A 227 6.58 2.81 -5.88
N LEU A 228 5.62 2.69 -4.97
CA LEU A 228 4.69 3.74 -4.62
C LEU A 228 4.91 4.18 -3.17
N PRO A 229 5.74 5.20 -2.92
CA PRO A 229 5.91 5.79 -1.59
C PRO A 229 4.72 6.71 -1.24
N LEU A 230 3.53 6.11 -1.08
CA LEU A 230 2.28 6.82 -0.85
C LEU A 230 2.33 7.73 0.39
N GLU A 231 3.07 7.32 1.42
CA GLU A 231 3.29 8.10 2.63
C GLU A 231 3.93 9.46 2.34
N ILE A 232 4.86 9.55 1.40
CA ILE A 232 5.53 10.81 1.02
C ILE A 232 4.56 11.75 0.32
N HIS A 233 3.71 11.20 -0.57
CA HIS A 233 2.69 11.99 -1.24
C HIS A 233 1.62 12.50 -0.27
N VAL A 234 1.23 11.68 0.72
CA VAL A 234 0.28 12.11 1.75
C VAL A 234 0.89 13.19 2.64
N ILE A 235 2.16 13.09 3.03
CA ILE A 235 2.86 14.15 3.77
C ILE A 235 2.75 15.48 3.02
N ASN A 236 3.15 15.52 1.75
CA ASN A 236 3.10 16.76 0.97
C ASN A 236 1.66 17.27 0.75
N LYS A 237 0.69 16.37 0.60
CA LYS A 237 -0.73 16.74 0.54
C LYS A 237 -1.21 17.40 1.83
N LEU A 238 -0.89 16.83 2.99
CA LEU A 238 -1.28 17.37 4.29
C LEU A 238 -0.60 18.72 4.55
N ARG A 239 0.67 18.88 4.17
CA ARG A 239 1.38 20.16 4.25
C ARG A 239 0.68 21.24 3.43
N ALA A 240 0.30 20.92 2.19
CA ALA A 240 -0.43 21.86 1.34
C ALA A 240 -1.76 22.31 1.95
N LEU A 241 -2.48 21.43 2.66
CA LEU A 241 -3.71 21.79 3.39
C LEU A 241 -3.45 22.76 4.55
N ASP A 242 -2.28 22.67 5.18
CA ASP A 242 -1.83 23.58 6.23
C ASP A 242 -1.16 24.86 5.67
N ASN A 243 -1.18 25.08 4.36
CA ASN A 243 -0.46 26.16 3.65
C ASN A 243 1.06 26.13 3.89
N LEU A 244 1.63 24.93 4.09
CA LEU A 244 3.06 24.69 4.18
C LEU A 244 3.63 24.30 2.82
N ASP A 245 4.92 24.53 2.64
CA ASP A 245 5.67 24.25 1.42
C ASP A 245 5.80 22.74 1.13
N GLU A 246 5.76 22.36 -0.16
CA GLU A 246 6.02 20.98 -0.59
C GLU A 246 7.49 20.63 -0.34
N ILE A 247 7.74 19.44 0.23
CA ILE A 247 9.10 18.95 0.43
C ILE A 247 9.53 18.23 -0.84
N SER A 248 10.50 18.81 -1.55
CA SER A 248 11.21 18.14 -2.65
C SER A 248 12.21 17.14 -2.09
N LEU A 249 12.30 15.97 -2.70
CA LEU A 249 13.18 14.89 -2.22
C LEU A 249 14.10 14.38 -3.32
N ASN A 250 15.41 14.58 -3.15
CA ASN A 250 16.40 13.96 -4.03
C ASN A 250 16.79 12.56 -3.52
N HIS A 251 15.97 11.56 -3.83
CA HIS A 251 16.19 10.17 -3.42
C HIS A 251 15.94 9.19 -4.59
N PRO A 252 16.73 8.10 -4.75
CA PRO A 252 16.57 7.17 -5.87
C PRO A 252 15.15 6.61 -6.05
N LEU A 253 14.42 6.34 -4.96
CA LEU A 253 13.02 5.92 -5.01
C LEU A 253 12.12 6.96 -5.70
N MET A 254 12.26 8.24 -5.32
CA MET A 254 11.45 9.34 -5.86
C MET A 254 11.82 9.69 -7.32
N ASN A 255 12.97 9.23 -7.79
CA ASN A 255 13.41 9.42 -9.17
C ASN A 255 12.74 8.44 -10.16
N THR A 256 12.12 7.36 -9.66
CA THR A 256 11.34 6.42 -10.49
C THR A 256 10.13 7.10 -11.12
N HIS A 257 9.61 6.55 -12.23
CA HIS A 257 8.43 7.15 -12.86
C HIS A 257 7.16 6.87 -12.07
N SER A 258 7.07 5.69 -11.44
CA SER A 258 5.95 5.28 -10.59
C SER A 258 5.83 6.16 -9.35
N ALA A 259 6.93 6.49 -8.67
CA ALA A 259 6.91 7.39 -7.52
C ALA A 259 6.58 8.85 -7.85
N LYS A 260 6.45 9.21 -9.15
CA LYS A 260 5.99 10.55 -9.58
C LYS A 260 4.48 10.60 -9.80
N ILE A 261 3.79 9.47 -9.73
CA ILE A 261 2.35 9.39 -9.91
C ILE A 261 1.66 9.93 -8.65
N LYS A 262 1.06 11.12 -8.76
CA LYS A 262 0.34 11.79 -7.67
C LYS A 262 -1.20 11.72 -7.81
N LYS A 263 -1.71 11.24 -8.93
CA LYS A 263 -3.14 11.19 -9.25
C LYS A 263 -3.60 9.75 -9.36
N PHE A 264 -4.67 9.44 -8.66
CA PHE A 264 -5.31 8.13 -8.62
C PHE A 264 -6.79 8.33 -8.86
N GLU A 265 -7.44 7.29 -9.39
CA GLU A 265 -8.87 7.31 -9.66
C GLU A 265 -9.49 5.95 -9.31
N VAL A 266 -10.77 5.96 -8.96
CA VAL A 266 -11.58 4.74 -8.92
C VAL A 266 -12.17 4.57 -10.30
N ILE A 267 -11.89 3.45 -10.94
CA ILE A 267 -12.40 3.12 -12.27
C ILE A 267 -13.45 2.01 -12.18
N GLY A 268 -14.35 1.93 -13.15
CA GLY A 268 -15.35 0.86 -13.21
C GLY A 268 -14.69 -0.49 -13.55
N ASP A 269 -15.03 -1.53 -12.79
CA ASP A 269 -14.62 -2.91 -13.05
C ASP A 269 -15.72 -3.87 -12.59
N ASP A 270 -16.43 -4.46 -13.55
CA ASP A 270 -17.61 -5.31 -13.29
C ASP A 270 -17.29 -6.48 -12.36
N LEU A 271 -16.06 -7.02 -12.42
CA LEU A 271 -15.65 -8.14 -11.59
C LEU A 271 -15.47 -7.71 -10.13
N ILE A 272 -14.79 -6.59 -9.87
CA ILE A 272 -14.71 -6.00 -8.52
C ILE A 272 -16.10 -5.73 -7.95
N GLU A 273 -16.98 -5.12 -8.72
CA GLU A 273 -18.36 -4.84 -8.28
C GLU A 273 -19.10 -6.14 -7.93
N THR A 274 -18.96 -7.16 -8.78
CA THR A 274 -19.58 -8.48 -8.54
C THR A 274 -19.02 -9.15 -7.28
N ILE A 275 -17.70 -9.08 -7.04
CA ILE A 275 -17.08 -9.60 -5.81
C ILE A 275 -17.66 -8.89 -4.58
N GLN A 276 -17.73 -7.55 -4.63
CA GLN A 276 -18.22 -6.74 -3.52
C GLN A 276 -19.67 -7.10 -3.18
N ILE A 277 -20.56 -7.17 -4.18
CA ILE A 277 -21.98 -7.51 -3.99
C ILE A 277 -22.16 -8.90 -3.36
N ASN A 278 -21.37 -9.89 -3.76
CA ASN A 278 -21.55 -11.27 -3.32
C ASN A 278 -20.86 -11.59 -1.99
N PHE A 279 -19.78 -10.87 -1.64
CA PHE A 279 -18.90 -11.28 -0.55
C PHE A 279 -18.62 -10.23 0.52
N LEU A 280 -18.92 -8.95 0.30
CA LEU A 280 -18.63 -7.88 1.27
C LEU A 280 -19.91 -7.31 1.89
#